data_AF-A0A6J8EWJ8-F1
#
_entry.id   AF-A0A6J8EWJ8-F1
#
_cell.length_a   1.000
_cell.length_b   1.000
_cell.length_c   1.000
_cell.angle_alpha   90.00
_cell.angle_beta   90.00
_cell.angle_gamma   90.00
#
_symmetry.space_group_name_H-M   'P 1'
#
loop_
_entity.id
_entity.type
_entity.pdbx_description
1 polymer ?
#
loop_
_entity_poly.entity_id
_entity_poly.type
_entity_poly.pdbx_seq_one_letter_code
_entity_poly.pdbx_strand_id
1 'polypeptide(L)'
;MTRAKQTADIVAKSIPDVPREETGILREGAPIPPEPLIGNWRLEKNVGHFYQNGARIEAAFRRYVHRADPEQKTDLEVVVCHANVIRYFVCRKGTTNIALNVTLEHENRKKTTNIALNVIFEHENRKGTTNIALNVIFECENRKGTTNIALNVTFELENRKKNNQTNIALNVIFEHENRKGTTHNALNVTFELENRKKTTTNIALNVIFEHENRKGTTNIALNVIFEHENITKKKLPFN
;
A
#
# COMPACT_ATOMS: atom_id res chain seq x y z
N MET A 1 -11.02 -13.78 29.65
CA MET A 1 -12.35 -14.44 29.71
C MET A 1 -12.12 -15.95 29.72
N THR A 2 -13.02 -16.76 30.29
CA THR A 2 -12.85 -18.23 30.44
C THR A 2 -12.37 -18.91 29.15
N ARG A 3 -13.00 -18.59 28.01
CA ARG A 3 -12.59 -19.13 26.70
C ARG A 3 -11.13 -18.86 26.33
N ALA A 4 -10.62 -17.64 26.57
CA ALA A 4 -9.23 -17.30 26.28
C ALA A 4 -8.26 -18.00 27.24
N LYS A 5 -8.65 -18.19 28.51
CA LYS A 5 -7.83 -18.95 29.47
C LYS A 5 -7.68 -20.40 29.04
N GLN A 6 -8.81 -21.05 28.73
CA GLN A 6 -8.83 -22.44 28.27
C GLN A 6 -8.00 -22.64 26.99
N THR A 7 -8.11 -21.73 26.02
CA THR A 7 -7.26 -21.77 24.83
C THR A 7 -5.77 -21.58 25.18
N ALA A 8 -5.44 -20.63 26.05
CA ALA A 8 -4.07 -20.42 26.50
C ALA A 8 -3.52 -21.64 27.26
N ASP A 9 -4.34 -22.36 28.02
CA ASP A 9 -3.93 -23.60 28.71
C ASP A 9 -3.62 -24.73 27.73
N ILE A 10 -4.34 -24.81 26.61
CA ILE A 10 -4.03 -25.78 25.54
C ILE A 10 -2.75 -25.40 24.83
N VAL A 11 -2.60 -24.12 24.43
CA VAL A 11 -1.39 -23.62 23.75
C VAL A 11 -0.15 -23.81 24.61
N ALA A 12 -0.24 -23.54 25.93
CA ALA A 12 0.86 -23.68 26.87
C ALA A 12 1.45 -25.09 26.92
N LYS A 13 0.68 -26.13 26.60
CA LYS A 13 1.18 -27.52 26.54
C LYS A 13 2.21 -27.72 25.42
N SER A 14 2.13 -26.92 24.35
CA SER A 14 3.06 -26.98 23.21
C SER A 14 4.27 -26.07 23.39
N ILE A 15 4.23 -25.12 24.32
CA ILE A 15 5.31 -24.16 24.61
C ILE A 15 5.51 -24.00 26.13
N PRO A 16 5.97 -25.06 26.84
CA PRO A 16 5.94 -25.12 28.30
C PRO A 16 6.87 -24.11 28.98
N ASP A 17 7.96 -23.72 28.32
CA ASP A 17 9.00 -22.84 28.90
C ASP A 17 8.67 -21.34 28.72
N VAL A 18 7.54 -21.00 28.07
CA VAL A 18 7.17 -19.61 27.81
C VAL A 18 6.39 -19.04 29.01
N PRO A 19 6.84 -17.92 29.61
CA PRO A 19 6.16 -17.30 30.74
C PRO A 19 4.76 -16.81 30.35
N ARG A 20 3.81 -16.95 31.27
CA ARG A 20 2.40 -16.61 31.06
C ARG A 20 1.97 -15.44 31.92
N GLU A 21 1.40 -14.41 31.30
CA GLU A 21 0.76 -13.28 32.00
C GLU A 21 -0.76 -13.30 31.71
N GLU A 22 -1.59 -13.29 32.77
CA GLU A 22 -3.01 -13.05 32.62
C GLU A 22 -3.32 -11.55 32.76
N THR A 23 -4.14 -11.02 31.85
CA THR A 23 -4.56 -9.61 31.93
C THR A 23 -6.04 -9.40 31.65
N GLY A 24 -6.62 -8.40 32.32
CA GLY A 24 -7.99 -7.94 32.10
C GLY A 24 -8.15 -7.05 30.85
N ILE A 25 -7.08 -6.43 30.37
CA ILE A 25 -7.17 -5.41 29.31
C ILE A 25 -7.46 -6.00 27.93
N LEU A 26 -7.18 -7.30 27.72
CA LEU A 26 -7.44 -8.03 26.47
C LEU A 26 -8.83 -8.71 26.40
N ARG A 27 -9.72 -8.49 27.38
CA ARG A 27 -11.09 -9.02 27.33
C ARG A 27 -11.86 -8.48 26.12
N GLU A 28 -12.81 -9.25 25.59
CA GLU A 28 -13.61 -8.82 24.44
C GLU A 28 -14.36 -7.52 24.75
N GLY A 29 -14.61 -6.71 23.73
CA GLY A 29 -15.33 -5.46 23.86
C GLY A 29 -15.58 -4.82 22.51
N ALA A 30 -16.42 -3.79 22.47
CA ALA A 30 -16.63 -2.99 21.26
C ALA A 30 -15.69 -1.77 21.33
N PRO A 31 -14.60 -1.70 20.54
CA PRO A 31 -13.61 -0.65 20.68
C PRO A 31 -14.09 0.70 20.12
N ILE A 32 -14.79 0.66 19.00
CA ILE A 32 -15.37 1.81 18.30
C ILE A 32 -16.68 1.37 17.64
N PRO A 33 -17.59 2.33 17.34
CA PRO A 33 -18.71 2.08 16.45
C PRO A 33 -18.23 1.49 15.11
N PRO A 34 -18.90 0.46 14.57
CA PRO A 34 -18.58 -0.07 13.25
C PRO A 34 -19.01 0.91 12.15
N GLU A 35 -18.20 1.03 11.11
CA GLU A 35 -18.54 1.75 9.88
C GLU A 35 -18.28 0.83 8.67
N PRO A 36 -19.29 0.56 7.80
CA PRO A 36 -20.68 1.03 7.86
C PRO A 36 -21.47 0.40 9.03
N LEU A 37 -22.60 1.01 9.38
CA LEU A 37 -23.50 0.47 10.41
C LEU A 37 -24.03 -0.90 10.00
N ILE A 38 -23.97 -1.88 10.90
CA ILE A 38 -24.41 -3.26 10.64
C ILE A 38 -25.74 -3.52 11.36
N GLY A 39 -26.83 -3.67 10.59
CA GLY A 39 -28.12 -4.26 11.02
C GLY A 39 -28.74 -3.71 12.32
N ASN A 40 -29.44 -4.57 13.08
CA ASN A 40 -30.21 -4.27 14.31
C ASN A 40 -29.37 -3.77 15.51
N TRP A 41 -28.10 -3.44 15.31
CA TRP A 41 -27.19 -3.05 16.38
C TRP A 41 -27.42 -1.59 16.77
N ARG A 42 -28.21 -1.35 17.82
CA ARG A 42 -28.56 0.00 18.28
C ARG A 42 -27.37 0.67 18.98
N LEU A 43 -26.77 1.66 18.31
CA LEU A 43 -25.65 2.46 18.84
C LEU A 43 -26.01 3.17 20.15
N GLU A 44 -27.22 3.70 20.23
CA GLU A 44 -27.72 4.51 21.36
C GLU A 44 -27.66 3.78 22.71
N LYS A 45 -27.85 2.45 22.72
CA LYS A 45 -27.81 1.64 23.96
C LYS A 45 -26.40 1.20 24.36
N ASN A 46 -25.41 1.38 23.48
CA ASN A 46 -24.05 0.85 23.66
C ASN A 46 -22.97 1.93 23.71
N VAL A 47 -23.34 3.21 23.68
CA VAL A 47 -22.41 4.35 23.69
C VAL A 47 -21.39 4.26 24.83
N GLY A 48 -21.86 4.03 26.07
CA GLY A 48 -20.99 3.88 27.24
C GLY A 48 -20.02 2.69 27.15
N HIS A 49 -20.43 1.61 26.47
CA HIS A 49 -19.57 0.44 26.26
C HIS A 49 -18.41 0.74 25.30
N PHE A 50 -18.57 1.60 24.29
CA PHE A 50 -17.45 1.98 23.41
C PHE A 50 -16.42 2.84 24.12
N TYR A 51 -16.84 3.77 24.99
CA TYR A 51 -15.88 4.60 25.72
C TYR A 51 -15.00 3.76 26.64
N GLN A 52 -15.60 2.89 27.45
CA GLN A 52 -14.87 2.04 28.38
C GLN A 52 -14.04 0.97 27.67
N ASN A 53 -14.64 0.25 26.72
CA ASN A 53 -13.91 -0.80 25.98
C ASN A 53 -12.88 -0.22 25.02
N GLY A 54 -13.18 0.89 24.34
CA GLY A 54 -12.26 1.60 23.46
C GLY A 54 -11.01 2.07 24.19
N ALA A 55 -11.16 2.75 25.33
CA ALA A 55 -10.02 3.17 26.14
C ALA A 55 -9.18 1.97 26.62
N ARG A 56 -9.83 0.89 27.07
CA ARG A 56 -9.16 -0.33 27.54
C ARG A 56 -8.41 -1.05 26.41
N ILE A 57 -9.03 -1.18 25.24
CA ILE A 57 -8.44 -1.86 24.08
C ILE A 57 -7.32 -1.00 23.47
N GLU A 58 -7.44 0.33 23.44
CA GLU A 58 -6.35 1.23 23.06
C GLU A 58 -5.17 1.16 24.04
N ALA A 59 -5.43 1.07 25.34
CA ALA A 59 -4.37 0.85 26.34
C ALA A 59 -3.67 -0.50 26.13
N ALA A 60 -4.44 -1.56 25.82
CA ALA A 60 -3.88 -2.87 25.46
C ALA A 60 -3.03 -2.80 24.18
N PHE A 61 -3.51 -2.08 23.15
CA PHE A 61 -2.77 -1.87 21.92
C PHE A 61 -1.42 -1.18 22.19
N ARG A 62 -1.41 -0.11 22.98
CA ARG A 62 -0.16 0.60 23.31
C ARG A 62 0.81 -0.23 24.14
N ARG A 63 0.30 -1.12 24.99
CA ARG A 63 1.14 -1.99 25.82
C ARG A 63 1.76 -3.14 25.03
N TYR A 64 0.99 -3.81 24.17
CA TYR A 64 1.43 -5.03 23.49
C TYR A 64 1.83 -4.83 22.03
N VAL A 65 1.45 -3.71 21.40
CA VAL A 65 1.76 -3.41 20.00
C VAL A 65 2.47 -2.07 19.93
N HIS A 66 3.79 -2.11 20.15
CA HIS A 66 4.67 -0.96 20.12
C HIS A 66 6.01 -1.32 19.47
N ARG A 67 6.87 -0.33 19.29
CA ARG A 67 8.21 -0.56 18.76
C ARG A 67 9.04 -1.27 19.83
N ALA A 68 9.66 -2.38 19.44
CA ALA A 68 10.65 -3.09 20.25
C ALA A 68 11.79 -2.17 20.72
N ASP A 69 12.37 -2.48 21.86
CA ASP A 69 13.55 -1.76 22.36
C ASP A 69 14.75 -1.94 21.42
N PRO A 70 15.65 -0.95 21.29
CA PRO A 70 16.76 -1.01 20.34
C PRO A 70 17.68 -2.23 20.49
N GLU A 71 17.72 -2.82 21.69
CA GLU A 71 18.53 -3.98 22.05
C GLU A 71 17.87 -5.32 21.69
N GLN A 72 16.57 -5.32 21.41
CA GLN A 72 15.75 -6.50 21.16
C GLN A 72 15.91 -6.97 19.70
N LYS A 73 16.54 -8.14 19.49
CA LYS A 73 16.90 -8.65 18.15
C LYS A 73 15.81 -9.52 17.51
N THR A 74 15.27 -10.49 18.23
CA THR A 74 14.21 -11.40 17.73
C THR A 74 13.43 -11.99 18.89
N ASP A 75 12.21 -11.50 19.12
CA ASP A 75 11.29 -12.08 20.10
C ASP A 75 9.95 -12.43 19.45
N LEU A 76 9.32 -13.48 19.96
CA LEU A 76 8.01 -13.92 19.54
C LEU A 76 7.06 -13.89 20.74
N GLU A 77 6.04 -13.04 20.65
CA GLU A 77 5.00 -12.92 21.67
C GLU A 77 3.68 -13.53 21.16
N VAL A 78 3.06 -14.38 21.98
CA VAL A 78 1.77 -15.00 21.67
C VAL A 78 0.68 -14.35 22.51
N VAL A 79 -0.27 -13.68 21.84
CA VAL A 79 -1.41 -13.02 22.50
C VAL A 79 -2.70 -13.79 22.25
N VAL A 80 -3.21 -14.49 23.27
CA VAL A 80 -4.49 -15.20 23.20
C VAL A 80 -5.63 -14.27 23.64
N CYS A 81 -6.40 -13.76 22.68
CA CYS A 81 -7.47 -12.81 22.96
C CYS A 81 -8.74 -13.05 22.12
N HIS A 82 -9.35 -12.00 21.57
CA HIS A 82 -10.68 -12.07 20.98
C HIS A 82 -10.82 -11.21 19.71
N ALA A 83 -11.90 -11.44 18.95
CA ALA A 83 -12.01 -10.97 17.58
C ALA A 83 -12.01 -9.45 17.44
N ASN A 84 -12.70 -8.70 18.31
CA ASN A 84 -12.70 -7.23 18.19
C ASN A 84 -11.37 -6.62 18.64
N VAL A 85 -10.70 -7.25 19.61
CA VAL A 85 -9.38 -6.81 20.08
C VAL A 85 -8.34 -7.01 18.96
N ILE A 86 -8.33 -8.17 18.31
CA ILE A 86 -7.43 -8.45 17.18
C ILE A 86 -7.71 -7.49 16.02
N ARG A 87 -8.98 -7.34 15.60
CA ARG A 87 -9.35 -6.41 14.53
C ARG A 87 -8.93 -4.99 14.85
N TYR A 88 -9.15 -4.54 16.08
CA TYR A 88 -8.69 -3.22 16.50
C TYR A 88 -7.17 -3.13 16.40
N PHE A 89 -6.41 -4.08 16.91
CA PHE A 89 -4.94 -4.04 16.87
C PHE A 89 -4.41 -3.96 15.44
N VAL A 90 -4.96 -4.78 14.54
CA VAL A 90 -4.59 -4.80 13.12
C VAL A 90 -4.92 -3.47 12.44
N CYS A 91 -6.16 -2.99 12.55
CA CYS A 91 -6.56 -1.71 11.96
C CYS A 91 -5.83 -0.52 12.60
N ARG A 92 -5.54 -0.58 13.90
CA ARG A 92 -4.90 0.50 14.66
C ARG A 92 -3.40 0.62 14.37
N LYS A 93 -2.72 -0.50 14.10
CA LYS A 93 -1.33 -0.52 13.61
C LYS A 93 -1.19 0.23 12.28
N GLY A 94 -2.28 0.32 11.51
CA GLY A 94 -2.39 1.20 10.35
C GLY A 94 -1.64 0.66 9.15
N THR A 95 -1.90 -0.59 8.77
CA THR A 95 -1.45 -1.09 7.47
C THR A 95 -2.49 -0.75 6.40
N THR A 96 -2.11 0.04 5.42
CA THR A 96 -2.91 0.35 4.23
C THR A 96 -2.32 -0.41 3.05
N ASN A 97 -3.13 -1.22 2.37
CA ASN A 97 -2.74 -1.89 1.14
C ASN A 97 -3.51 -1.26 -0.02
N ILE A 98 -2.79 -0.82 -1.05
CA ILE A 98 -3.37 -0.23 -2.26
C ILE A 98 -2.87 -1.04 -3.44
N ALA A 99 -3.81 -1.53 -4.27
CA ALA A 99 -3.49 -2.23 -5.50
C ALA A 99 -4.33 -1.66 -6.64
N LEU A 100 -3.70 -1.34 -7.77
CA LEU A 100 -4.36 -0.91 -8.99
C LEU A 100 -3.69 -1.57 -10.20
N ASN A 101 -4.51 -2.21 -11.03
CA ASN A 101 -4.09 -2.81 -12.29
C ASN A 101 -4.83 -2.10 -13.42
N VAL A 102 -4.07 -1.60 -14.39
CA VAL A 102 -4.59 -0.98 -15.62
C VAL A 102 -4.01 -1.75 -16.80
N THR A 103 -4.87 -2.28 -17.65
CA THR A 103 -4.47 -3.01 -18.87
C THR A 103 -5.21 -2.45 -20.07
N LEU A 104 -4.49 -2.17 -21.16
CA LEU A 104 -5.07 -1.75 -22.43
C LEU A 104 -4.44 -2.53 -23.58
N GLU A 105 -5.28 -3.18 -24.38
CA GLU A 105 -4.90 -3.91 -25.59
C GLU A 105 -5.53 -3.25 -26.83
N HIS A 106 -4.74 -3.06 -27.90
CA HIS A 106 -5.24 -2.53 -29.16
C HIS A 106 -4.62 -3.18 -30.40
N GLU A 107 -5.43 -3.41 -31.43
CA GLU A 107 -4.99 -3.85 -32.76
C GLU A 107 -5.43 -2.86 -33.85
N ASN A 108 -4.47 -2.22 -34.53
CA ASN A 108 -4.76 -1.41 -35.71
C ASN A 108 -4.57 -2.21 -37.00
N ARG A 109 -5.64 -2.35 -37.80
CA ARG A 109 -5.61 -3.18 -39.01
C ARG A 109 -5.26 -2.44 -40.29
N LYS A 110 -5.73 -1.20 -40.49
CA LYS A 110 -5.60 -0.50 -41.79
C LYS A 110 -5.70 1.04 -41.73
N LYS A 111 -6.21 1.63 -40.65
CA LYS A 111 -6.54 3.07 -40.60
C LYS A 111 -5.49 3.84 -39.81
N THR A 112 -5.67 5.16 -39.74
CA THR A 112 -4.97 5.97 -38.75
C THR A 112 -5.68 5.83 -37.40
N THR A 113 -4.94 5.48 -36.34
CA THR A 113 -5.44 5.41 -34.97
C THR A 113 -4.57 6.27 -34.05
N ASN A 114 -5.21 7.05 -33.18
CA ASN A 114 -4.54 7.75 -32.09
C ASN A 114 -4.98 7.11 -30.77
N ILE A 115 -4.01 6.74 -29.93
CA ILE A 115 -4.24 6.12 -28.63
C ILE A 115 -3.54 6.99 -27.58
N ALA A 116 -4.30 7.43 -26.57
CA ALA A 116 -3.78 8.16 -25.44
C ALA A 116 -4.25 7.51 -24.14
N LEU A 117 -3.33 7.15 -23.26
CA LEU A 117 -3.61 6.63 -21.93
C LEU A 117 -2.83 7.43 -20.90
N ASN A 118 -3.56 8.04 -19.96
CA ASN A 118 -2.98 8.79 -18.86
C ASN A 118 -3.38 8.10 -17.55
N VAL A 119 -2.40 7.60 -16.81
CA VAL A 119 -2.59 6.97 -15.50
C VAL A 119 -1.91 7.85 -14.47
N ILE A 120 -2.68 8.42 -13.56
CA ILE A 120 -2.17 9.27 -12.47
C ILE A 120 -2.55 8.62 -11.15
N PHE A 121 -1.56 8.44 -10.28
CA PHE A 121 -1.76 7.94 -8.94
C PHE A 121 -1.11 8.87 -7.92
N GLU A 122 -1.92 9.38 -6.99
CA GLU A 122 -1.48 10.24 -5.90
C GLU A 122 -1.80 9.57 -4.56
N HIS A 123 -0.82 9.53 -3.65
CA HIS A 123 -1.05 9.05 -2.30
C HIS A 123 -0.33 9.87 -1.23
N GLU A 124 -1.04 10.14 -0.15
CA GLU A 124 -0.48 10.75 1.06
C GLU A 124 -0.50 9.74 2.21
N ASN A 125 0.67 9.23 2.61
CA ASN A 125 0.76 8.38 3.80
C ASN A 125 0.77 9.26 5.05
N ARG A 126 -0.35 9.24 5.77
CA ARG A 126 -0.55 10.01 7.01
C ARG A 126 -0.20 9.24 8.28
N LYS A 127 -0.21 7.91 8.29
CA LYS A 127 0.16 7.09 9.47
C LYS A 127 0.32 5.62 9.10
N GLY A 128 1.36 5.00 9.65
CA GLY A 128 1.50 3.55 9.67
C GLY A 128 2.27 3.02 8.46
N THR A 129 1.95 1.80 8.06
CA THR A 129 2.60 1.11 6.95
C THR A 129 1.71 1.16 5.72
N THR A 130 2.19 1.72 4.61
CA THR A 130 1.47 1.62 3.32
C THR A 130 2.22 0.65 2.40
N ASN A 131 1.51 -0.32 1.84
CA ASN A 131 2.01 -1.12 0.73
C ASN A 131 1.24 -0.73 -0.53
N ILE A 132 1.95 -0.38 -1.59
CA ILE A 132 1.38 0.06 -2.85
C ILE A 132 1.90 -0.88 -3.94
N ALA A 133 0.98 -1.49 -4.68
CA ALA A 133 1.27 -2.30 -5.86
C ALA A 133 0.52 -1.72 -7.07
N LEU A 134 1.24 -1.20 -8.05
CA LEU A 134 0.66 -0.64 -9.26
C LEU A 134 1.20 -1.40 -10.47
N ASN A 135 0.28 -1.87 -11.31
CA ASN A 135 0.64 -2.52 -12.56
C ASN A 135 -0.08 -1.84 -13.72
N VAL A 136 0.67 -1.29 -14.66
CA VAL A 136 0.14 -0.66 -15.87
C VAL A 136 0.71 -1.43 -17.05
N ILE A 137 -0.15 -2.08 -17.82
CA ILE A 137 0.22 -2.87 -18.99
C ILE A 137 -0.45 -2.26 -20.22
N PHE A 138 0.33 -2.01 -21.26
CA PHE A 138 -0.16 -1.55 -22.54
C PHE A 138 0.39 -2.44 -23.64
N GLU A 139 -0.50 -3.03 -24.42
CA GLU A 139 -0.17 -3.88 -25.56
C GLU A 139 -0.79 -3.32 -26.83
N CYS A 140 0.02 -3.13 -27.87
CA CYS A 140 -0.50 -2.66 -29.15
C CYS A 140 0.15 -3.35 -30.34
N GLU A 141 -0.68 -3.85 -31.25
CA GLU A 141 -0.26 -4.40 -32.53
C GLU A 141 -0.69 -3.47 -33.67
N ASN A 142 0.28 -2.92 -34.42
CA ASN A 142 0.02 -2.21 -35.67
C ASN A 142 0.26 -3.12 -36.88
N ARG A 143 -0.83 -3.57 -37.52
CA ARG A 143 -0.74 -4.42 -38.72
C ARG A 143 -0.47 -3.63 -39.98
N LYS A 144 -1.21 -2.53 -40.18
CA LYS A 144 -1.11 -1.59 -41.31
C LYS A 144 -1.74 -0.25 -40.93
N GLY A 145 -1.28 0.81 -41.58
CA GLY A 145 -1.78 2.17 -41.36
C GLY A 145 -0.82 2.97 -40.48
N THR A 146 -1.36 4.02 -39.84
CA THR A 146 -0.57 4.87 -38.95
C THR A 146 -1.11 4.74 -37.52
N THR A 147 -0.24 4.50 -36.55
CA THR A 147 -0.63 4.45 -35.14
C THR A 147 0.19 5.48 -34.36
N ASN A 148 -0.47 6.36 -33.62
CA ASN A 148 0.19 7.31 -32.72
C ASN A 148 -0.21 6.97 -31.30
N ILE A 149 0.76 6.71 -30.45
CA ILE A 149 0.58 6.25 -29.08
C ILE A 149 1.24 7.25 -28.13
N ALA A 150 0.47 7.76 -27.18
CA ALA A 150 0.95 8.56 -26.07
C ALA A 150 0.51 7.91 -24.75
N LEU A 151 1.46 7.31 -24.04
CA LEU A 151 1.24 6.73 -22.71
C LEU A 151 1.94 7.63 -21.67
N ASN A 152 1.17 8.15 -20.72
CA ASN A 152 1.71 8.91 -19.60
C ASN A 152 1.31 8.21 -18.29
N VAL A 153 2.30 7.82 -17.49
CA VAL A 153 2.09 7.25 -16.16
C VAL A 153 2.77 8.14 -15.14
N THR A 154 2.01 8.74 -14.24
CA THR A 154 2.53 9.63 -13.18
C THR A 154 2.17 9.05 -11.82
N PHE A 155 3.18 8.94 -10.96
CA PHE A 155 3.04 8.50 -9.59
C PHE A 155 3.60 9.55 -8.64
N GLU A 156 2.78 9.99 -7.69
CA GLU A 156 3.15 10.96 -6.67
C GLU A 156 2.86 10.38 -5.29
N LEU A 157 3.88 10.38 -4.43
CA LEU A 157 3.76 9.91 -3.06
C LEU A 157 4.36 10.89 -2.07
N GLU A 158 3.58 11.24 -1.04
CA GLU A 158 4.04 12.07 0.07
C GLU A 158 3.94 11.32 1.41
N ASN A 159 5.06 11.26 2.16
CA ASN A 159 5.09 10.73 3.52
C ASN A 159 5.23 11.86 4.56
N ARG A 160 4.17 12.10 5.34
CA ARG A 160 4.11 13.28 6.24
C ARG A 160 4.49 13.05 7.71
N LYS A 161 4.43 11.82 8.23
CA LYS A 161 4.64 11.54 9.67
C LYS A 161 5.89 10.72 9.94
N LYS A 162 6.44 10.90 11.16
CA LYS A 162 7.59 10.12 11.64
C LYS A 162 7.20 8.64 11.75
N ASN A 163 8.15 7.77 11.42
CA ASN A 163 8.02 6.31 11.47
C ASN A 163 6.98 5.72 10.51
N ASN A 164 6.59 6.46 9.46
CA ASN A 164 5.87 5.83 8.35
C ASN A 164 6.79 4.84 7.64
N GLN A 165 6.24 3.70 7.27
CA GLN A 165 6.88 2.75 6.37
C GLN A 165 6.07 2.68 5.08
N THR A 166 6.69 2.87 3.93
CA THR A 166 6.00 2.72 2.64
C THR A 166 6.77 1.75 1.76
N ASN A 167 6.11 0.71 1.29
CA ASN A 167 6.66 -0.25 0.34
C ASN A 167 5.92 -0.08 -0.99
N ILE A 168 6.65 0.10 -2.07
CA ILE A 168 6.09 0.37 -3.40
C ILE A 168 6.63 -0.65 -4.38
N ALA A 169 5.73 -1.29 -5.11
CA ALA A 169 6.03 -2.06 -6.30
C ALA A 169 5.25 -1.44 -7.47
N LEU A 170 5.96 -0.76 -8.37
CA LEU A 170 5.39 -0.19 -9.59
C LEU A 170 5.93 -0.98 -10.78
N ASN A 171 5.02 -1.48 -11.60
CA ASN A 171 5.34 -2.18 -12.83
C ASN A 171 4.61 -1.50 -13.98
N VAL A 172 5.36 -1.00 -14.95
CA VAL A 172 4.82 -0.39 -16.17
C VAL A 172 5.39 -1.19 -17.34
N ILE A 173 4.53 -1.87 -18.07
CA ILE A 173 4.89 -2.69 -19.23
C ILE A 173 4.25 -2.08 -20.47
N PHE A 174 5.07 -1.86 -21.48
CA PHE A 174 4.63 -1.46 -22.81
C PHE A 174 5.15 -2.46 -23.84
N GLU A 175 4.26 -3.17 -24.50
CA GLU A 175 4.58 -4.09 -25.58
C GLU A 175 3.98 -3.56 -26.89
N HIS A 176 4.82 -3.44 -27.90
CA HIS A 176 4.37 -2.96 -29.21
C HIS A 176 4.98 -3.69 -30.39
N GLU A 177 4.11 -4.27 -31.22
CA GLU A 177 4.49 -4.92 -32.48
C GLU A 177 4.05 -4.05 -33.67
N ASN A 178 5.01 -3.61 -34.50
CA ASN A 178 4.74 -2.97 -35.78
C ASN A 178 5.03 -3.94 -36.93
N ARG A 179 3.98 -4.45 -37.59
CA ARG A 179 4.14 -5.34 -38.74
C ARG A 179 4.41 -4.55 -40.02
N LYS A 180 3.55 -3.58 -40.34
CA LYS A 180 3.64 -2.71 -41.52
C LYS A 180 3.02 -1.34 -41.22
N GLY A 181 3.50 -0.30 -41.90
CA GLY A 181 3.00 1.07 -41.72
C GLY A 181 3.88 1.88 -40.77
N THR A 182 3.33 2.98 -40.24
CA THR A 182 4.10 3.93 -39.43
C THR A 182 3.57 3.98 -38.01
N THR A 183 4.45 3.95 -37.03
CA THR A 183 4.09 4.13 -35.62
C THR A 183 4.92 5.21 -34.96
N HIS A 184 4.28 6.04 -34.13
CA HIS A 184 4.94 6.95 -33.20
C HIS A 184 4.56 6.57 -31.77
N ASN A 185 5.54 6.15 -30.99
CA ASN A 185 5.35 5.80 -29.59
C ASN A 185 6.00 6.87 -28.71
N ALA A 186 5.21 7.48 -27.84
CA ALA A 186 5.68 8.35 -26.76
C ALA A 186 5.26 7.72 -25.42
N LEU A 187 6.24 7.29 -24.63
CA LEU A 187 6.05 6.80 -23.27
C LEU A 187 6.72 7.76 -22.29
N ASN A 188 5.92 8.34 -21.39
CA ASN A 188 6.41 9.12 -20.26
C ASN A 188 6.00 8.43 -18.96
N VAL A 189 6.98 8.06 -18.14
CA VAL A 189 6.76 7.54 -16.80
C VAL A 189 7.44 8.47 -15.81
N THR A 190 6.67 9.08 -14.93
CA THR A 190 7.17 9.99 -13.89
C THR A 190 6.84 9.42 -12.52
N PHE A 191 7.85 9.37 -11.66
CA PHE A 191 7.70 8.98 -10.27
C PHE A 191 8.28 10.06 -9.36
N GLU A 192 7.47 10.59 -8.47
CA GLU A 192 7.84 11.60 -7.49
C GLU A 192 7.57 11.11 -6.07
N LEU A 193 8.59 11.21 -5.21
CA LEU A 193 8.49 10.85 -3.81
C LEU A 193 9.02 11.97 -2.91
N GLU A 194 8.18 12.42 -2.00
CA GLU A 194 8.54 13.40 -0.98
C GLU A 194 8.43 12.81 0.45
N ASN A 195 9.52 12.88 1.21
CA ASN A 195 9.56 12.48 2.61
C ASN A 195 9.77 13.70 3.53
N ARG A 196 8.76 14.07 4.31
CA ARG A 196 8.82 15.27 5.19
C ARG A 196 9.40 15.02 6.58
N LYS A 197 9.60 13.76 6.95
CA LYS A 197 10.09 13.31 8.27
C LYS A 197 10.94 12.04 8.11
N LYS A 198 11.52 11.57 9.22
CA LYS A 198 12.24 10.28 9.26
C LYS A 198 11.24 9.15 9.01
N THR A 199 11.31 8.59 7.81
CA THR A 199 10.47 7.50 7.29
C THR A 199 11.35 6.41 6.68
N THR A 200 10.77 5.24 6.44
CA THR A 200 11.41 4.16 5.69
C THR A 200 10.60 3.95 4.43
N THR A 201 11.21 4.12 3.26
CA THR A 201 10.55 3.85 1.97
C THR A 201 11.35 2.83 1.19
N ASN A 202 10.71 1.73 0.81
CA ASN A 202 11.28 0.71 -0.08
C ASN A 202 10.55 0.80 -1.43
N ILE A 203 11.31 0.85 -2.51
CA ILE A 203 10.77 1.06 -3.85
C ILE A 203 11.35 0.01 -4.78
N ALA A 204 10.47 -0.71 -5.48
CA ALA A 204 10.78 -1.50 -6.65
C ALA A 204 10.03 -0.90 -7.83
N LEU A 205 10.76 -0.31 -8.77
CA LEU A 205 10.20 0.22 -10.02
C LEU A 205 10.69 -0.66 -11.18
N ASN A 206 9.76 -1.21 -11.93
CA ASN A 206 10.02 -1.93 -13.16
C ASN A 206 9.31 -1.18 -14.29
N VAL A 207 10.07 -0.66 -15.25
CA VAL A 207 9.54 -0.08 -16.48
C VAL A 207 10.11 -0.90 -17.63
N ILE A 208 9.24 -1.62 -18.33
CA ILE A 208 9.59 -2.52 -19.42
C ILE A 208 8.98 -1.95 -20.69
N PHE A 209 9.82 -1.81 -21.71
CA PHE A 209 9.39 -1.43 -23.05
C PHE A 209 9.92 -2.47 -24.03
N GLU A 210 9.01 -3.21 -24.65
CA GLU A 210 9.31 -4.20 -25.67
C GLU A 210 8.76 -3.72 -27.02
N HIS A 211 9.61 -3.76 -28.04
CA HIS A 211 9.23 -3.36 -29.37
C HIS A 211 9.78 -4.29 -30.46
N GLU A 212 8.88 -4.76 -31.33
CA GLU A 212 9.23 -5.45 -32.56
C GLU A 212 8.78 -4.62 -33.78
N ASN A 213 9.67 -4.44 -34.76
CA ASN A 213 9.31 -3.83 -36.05
C ASN A 213 9.74 -4.74 -37.21
N ARG A 214 8.79 -5.11 -38.07
CA ARG A 214 9.03 -6.04 -39.20
C ARG A 214 9.27 -5.32 -40.52
N LYS A 215 8.22 -4.68 -41.06
CA LYS A 215 8.22 -4.04 -42.40
C LYS A 215 7.58 -2.64 -42.35
N GLY A 216 7.68 -1.97 -41.21
CA GLY A 216 7.17 -0.61 -40.99
C GLY A 216 8.25 0.35 -40.53
N THR A 217 7.84 1.56 -40.17
CA THR A 217 8.67 2.57 -39.52
C THR A 217 8.14 2.82 -38.13
N THR A 218 9.00 2.81 -37.11
CA THR A 218 8.62 3.17 -35.74
C THR A 218 9.54 4.26 -35.24
N ASN A 219 8.96 5.35 -34.73
CA ASN A 219 9.65 6.37 -33.96
C ASN A 219 9.29 6.19 -32.49
N ILE A 220 10.29 6.19 -31.62
CA ILE A 220 10.12 5.93 -30.19
C ILE A 220 10.74 7.07 -29.40
N ALA A 221 9.93 7.68 -28.53
CA ALA A 221 10.36 8.60 -27.50
C ALA A 221 10.03 7.98 -26.14
N LEU A 222 11.06 7.74 -25.33
CA LEU A 222 10.92 7.22 -23.97
C LEU A 222 11.45 8.26 -23.00
N ASN A 223 10.66 8.60 -22.00
CA ASN A 223 11.07 9.44 -20.88
C ASN A 223 10.69 8.75 -19.58
N VAL A 224 11.68 8.49 -18.73
CA VAL A 224 11.48 7.91 -17.40
C VAL A 224 12.17 8.81 -16.40
N ILE A 225 11.36 9.41 -15.52
CA ILE A 225 11.83 10.37 -14.51
C ILE A 225 11.55 9.79 -13.13
N PHE A 226 12.56 9.84 -12.27
CA PHE A 226 12.46 9.49 -10.86
C PHE A 226 13.03 10.63 -10.01
N GLU A 227 12.18 11.23 -9.18
CA GLU A 227 12.56 12.29 -8.26
C GLU A 227 12.30 11.86 -6.82
N HIS A 228 13.28 12.10 -5.95
CA HIS A 228 13.20 11.78 -4.53
C HIS A 228 13.74 12.90 -3.67
N GLU A 229 12.92 13.42 -2.76
CA GLU A 229 13.30 14.47 -1.82
C GLU A 229 13.08 14.05 -0.35
N ASN A 230 14.06 14.34 0.52
CA ASN A 230 13.95 14.20 1.97
C ASN A 230 14.06 15.57 2.64
N ILE A 231 12.95 16.10 3.16
CA ILE A 231 12.92 17.42 3.81
C ILE A 231 13.16 17.26 5.32
N THR A 232 14.32 17.69 5.79
CA THR A 232 14.61 17.82 7.23
C THR A 232 14.54 19.29 7.65
N LYS A 233 13.53 19.66 8.44
CA LYS A 233 13.49 21.02 9.04
C LYS A 233 14.68 21.16 10.01
N LYS A 234 15.74 21.89 9.61
CA LYS A 234 16.76 22.37 10.55
C LYS A 234 16.06 23.24 11.59
N LYS A 235 16.16 22.89 12.87
CA LYS A 235 15.87 23.86 13.94
C LYS A 235 16.96 24.93 13.85
N LEU A 236 16.59 26.16 13.53
CA LEU A 236 17.48 27.30 13.75
C LEU A 236 17.81 27.35 15.26
N PRO A 237 19.09 27.49 15.65
CA PRO A 237 19.41 27.73 17.05
C PRO A 237 18.74 29.05 17.45
N PHE A 238 17.95 29.02 18.51
CA PHE A 238 17.55 30.24 19.20
C PHE A 238 18.82 30.79 19.86
N ASN A 239 19.29 31.95 19.39
CA ASN A 239 20.32 32.76 20.06
C ASN A 239 19.76 33.34 21.35
#